data_AF-A0A0C1ZP94-F1
#
_entry.id   AF-A0A0C1ZP94-F1
#
_cell.length_a   1.000
_cell.length_b   1.000
_cell.length_c   1.000
_cell.angle_alpha   90.00
_cell.angle_beta   90.00
_cell.angle_gamma   90.00
#
_symmetry.space_group_name_H-M   'P 1'
#
loop_
_entity.id
_entity.type
_entity.pdbx_description
1 polymer ?
#
loop_
_entity_poly.entity_id
_entity_poly.type
_entity_poly.pdbx_seq_one_letter_code
_entity_poly.pdbx_strand_id
1 'polypeptide(L)' 'MGIGEPTPLRGAFASFEMKIVLSELLNHASLRVEPGYQPAVARRAITLCAKGGVPVQLVAPVAAPDRPLAPEATP' A
#
# COMPACT_ATOMS: atom_id res chain seq x y z
N MET A 1 -2.48 -27.47 19.71
CA MET A 1 -1.87 -26.63 20.75
C MET A 1 -0.96 -25.63 20.06
N GLY A 2 -1.35 -24.34 20.07
CA GLY A 2 -0.48 -23.16 19.85
C GLY A 2 0.39 -23.08 18.61
N ILE A 3 -0.21 -22.77 17.47
CA ILE A 3 0.40 -22.23 16.25
C ILE A 3 1.14 -20.91 16.56
N GLY A 4 2.45 -20.99 16.74
CA GLY A 4 3.36 -19.84 16.73
C GLY A 4 4.21 -19.90 15.48
N GLU A 5 3.63 -19.59 14.31
CA GLU A 5 4.43 -19.46 13.10
C GLU A 5 5.41 -18.28 13.26
N PRO A 6 6.69 -18.45 12.91
CA PRO A 6 7.64 -17.34 12.90
C PRO A 6 7.20 -16.37 11.81
N THR A 7 6.54 -15.28 12.19
CA THR A 7 6.31 -14.15 11.31
C THR A 7 7.67 -13.57 10.96
N PRO A 8 8.07 -13.54 9.67
CA PRO A 8 9.33 -12.92 9.31
C PRO A 8 9.24 -11.44 9.70
N LEU A 9 10.09 -11.01 10.63
CA LEU A 9 10.16 -9.62 11.12
C LEU A 9 10.16 -8.59 9.97
N ARG A 10 10.81 -8.94 8.86
CA ARG A 10 10.84 -8.14 7.63
C ARG A 10 9.47 -8.04 6.92
N GLY A 11 8.66 -9.09 6.94
CA GLY A 11 7.32 -9.09 6.35
C GLY A 11 6.33 -8.23 7.14
N ALA A 12 6.45 -8.22 8.47
CA ALA A 12 5.69 -7.32 9.33
C ALA A 12 6.06 -5.85 9.07
N PHE A 13 7.37 -5.56 8.97
CA PHE A 13 7.88 -4.22 8.68
C PHE A 13 7.45 -3.73 7.28
N ALA A 14 7.62 -4.55 6.24
CA ALA A 14 7.19 -4.20 4.88
C ALA A 14 5.67 -3.96 4.80
N SER A 15 4.88 -4.71 5.58
CA SER A 15 3.44 -4.49 5.66
C SER A 15 3.08 -3.18 6.37
N PHE A 16 3.82 -2.81 7.42
CA PHE A 16 3.62 -1.55 8.12
C PHE A 16 3.97 -0.34 7.24
N GLU A 17 5.14 -0.38 6.58
CA GLU A 17 5.55 0.66 5.63
C GLU A 17 4.53 0.82 4.50
N MET A 18 4.06 -0.30 3.92
CA MET A 18 3.07 -0.25 2.85
C MET A 18 1.73 0.32 3.31
N LYS A 19 1.33 0.10 4.56
CA LYS A 19 0.12 0.72 5.13
C LYS A 19 0.26 2.23 5.22
N ILE A 20 1.40 2.73 5.69
CA ILE A 20 1.66 4.18 5.74
C ILE A 20 1.61 4.77 4.34
N VAL A 21 2.37 4.19 3.40
CA VAL A 21 2.40 4.67 2.01
C VAL A 21 1.00 4.68 1.38
N LEU A 22 0.21 3.62 1.61
CA LEU A 22 -1.15 3.54 1.11
C LEU A 22 -2.06 4.61 1.75
N SER A 23 -1.94 4.83 3.06
CA SER A 23 -2.70 5.86 3.77
C SER A 23 -2.38 7.26 3.25
N GLU A 24 -1.09 7.60 3.09
CA GLU A 24 -0.65 8.86 2.51
C GLU A 24 -1.20 9.04 1.09
N LEU A 25 -1.09 8.01 0.26
CA LEU A 25 -1.56 8.08 -1.13
C LEU A 25 -3.08 8.26 -1.21
N LEU A 26 -3.88 7.59 -0.38
CA LEU A 26 -5.33 7.73 -0.35
C LEU A 26 -5.80 9.08 0.23
N ASN A 27 -5.04 9.66 1.16
CA ASN A 27 -5.38 10.94 1.79
C ASN A 27 -4.96 12.15 0.95
N HIS A 28 -3.95 12.01 0.09
CA HIS A 28 -3.33 13.14 -0.62
C HIS A 28 -3.47 13.08 -2.15
N ALA A 29 -3.94 11.97 -2.73
CA ALA A 29 -4.06 11.83 -4.18
C ALA A 29 -5.39 11.20 -4.59
N SER A 30 -6.06 11.83 -5.55
CA SER A 30 -7.12 11.20 -6.31
C SER A 30 -6.52 10.59 -7.57
N LEU A 31 -6.59 9.27 -7.69
CA LEU A 31 -6.02 8.53 -8.82
C LEU A 31 -7.13 7.87 -9.65
N ARG A 32 -6.93 7.83 -10.97
CA ARG A 32 -7.78 7.09 -11.91
C ARG A 32 -6.93 6.13 -12.71
N VAL A 33 -7.38 4.90 -12.89
CA VAL A 33 -6.71 3.93 -13.76
C VAL A 33 -6.77 4.41 -15.21
N GLU A 34 -5.67 4.25 -15.94
CA GLU A 34 -5.62 4.58 -17.38
C GLU A 34 -6.72 3.86 -18.18
N PRO A 35 -7.49 4.56 -19.03
CA PRO A 35 -8.51 3.93 -19.87
C PRO A 35 -7.93 2.82 -20.75
N GLY A 36 -8.64 1.70 -20.83
CA GLY A 36 -8.21 0.55 -21.63
C GLY A 36 -7.13 -0.32 -20.98
N TYR A 37 -6.69 -0.01 -19.76
CA TYR A 37 -5.82 -0.92 -19.00
C TYR A 37 -6.54 -2.26 -18.74
N GLN A 38 -5.91 -3.35 -19.18
CA GLN A 38 -6.35 -4.71 -18.91
C GLN A 38 -5.46 -5.32 -17.82
N PRO A 39 -6.01 -5.64 -16.63
CA PRO A 39 -5.23 -6.26 -15.56
C PRO A 39 -4.61 -7.58 -16.01
N ALA A 40 -3.30 -7.70 -15.84
CA ALA A 40 -2.59 -8.95 -16.02
C ALA A 40 -1.78 -9.26 -14.75
N VAL A 41 -1.74 -10.52 -14.36
CA VAL A 41 -0.99 -10.99 -13.19
C VAL A 41 0.31 -11.64 -13.64
N ALA A 42 1.38 -11.39 -12.91
CA ALA A 42 2.65 -12.08 -13.05
C ALA A 42 3.04 -12.72 -11.72
N ARG A 43 3.71 -13.87 -11.80
CA ARG A 43 4.30 -14.51 -10.63
C ARG A 43 5.74 -14.03 -10.46
N ARG A 44 6.04 -13.42 -9.31
CA ARG A 44 7.40 -13.05 -8.89
C ARG A 44 7.79 -13.94 -7.72
N ALA A 45 8.61 -14.95 -7.98
CA ALA A 45 8.93 -16.04 -7.06
C ALA A 45 7.66 -16.76 -6.55
N ILE A 46 7.28 -16.56 -5.30
CA ILE A 46 6.08 -17.16 -4.68
C ILE A 46 4.87 -16.20 -4.65
N THR A 47 5.06 -14.95 -5.05
CA THR A 47 4.04 -13.90 -4.93
C THR A 47 3.39 -13.62 -6.28
N LEU A 48 2.07 -13.48 -6.31
CA LEU A 48 1.33 -12.96 -7.46
C LEU A 48 1.28 -11.43 -7.37
N CYS A 49 1.61 -10.74 -8.46
CA CYS A 49 1.57 -9.28 -8.52
C CYS A 49 1.05 -8.78 -9.86
N ALA A 50 0.68 -7.50 -9.96
CA ALA A 50 0.37 -6.88 -11.24
C ALA A 50 1.57 -6.97 -12.19
N LYS A 51 1.31 -7.39 -13.43
CA LYS A 51 2.31 -7.51 -14.48
C LYS A 51 2.66 -6.11 -15.00
N GLY A 52 3.81 -5.59 -14.56
CA GLY A 52 4.30 -4.26 -14.96
C GLY A 52 3.79 -3.09 -14.12
N GLY A 53 3.04 -3.36 -13.04
CA GLY A 53 2.41 -2.33 -12.23
C GLY A 53 1.00 -1.99 -12.71
N VAL A 54 0.36 -1.00 -12.07
CA VAL A 54 -0.97 -0.49 -12.44
C VAL A 54 -0.80 0.94 -12.93
N PRO A 55 -1.07 1.24 -14.20
CA PRO A 55 -0.94 2.59 -14.74
C PRO A 55 -2.11 3.46 -14.26
N VAL A 56 -1.78 4.60 -13.68
CA VAL A 56 -2.74 5.54 -13.08
C VAL A 56 -2.42 6.98 -13.48
N GLN A 57 -3.47 7.76 -13.68
CA GLN A 57 -3.46 9.21 -13.82
C GLN A 57 -3.73 9.87 -12.47
N LEU A 58 -2.96 10.91 -12.14
CA LEU A 58 -3.30 11.81 -11.03
C LEU A 58 -4.42 12.74 -11.49
N VAL A 59 -5.60 12.60 -10.89
CA VAL A 59 -6.78 13.41 -11.19
C VAL A 59 -6.70 14.76 -10.49
N ALA A 60 -6.34 14.74 -9.20
CA ALA A 60 -6.14 15.93 -8.40
C ALA A 60 -5.27 15.59 -7.18
N PRO A 61 -4.42 16.52 -6.71
CA PRO A 61 -3.95 16.51 -5.33
C PRO A 61 -5.16 16.68 -4.42
N VAL A 62 -5.32 15.78 -3.46
CA VAL A 62 -6.24 16.00 -2.35
C VAL A 62 -5.47 16.84 -1.33
N ALA A 63 -6.00 18.01 -0.98
CA ALA A 63 -5.43 18.78 0.11
C ALA A 63 -5.50 17.91 1.37
N ALA A 64 -4.33 17.60 1.93
CA ALA A 64 -4.23 16.87 3.18
C ALA A 64 -5.12 17.54 4.23
N PRO A 65 -5.99 16.81 4.96
CA PRO A 65 -6.30 17.27 6.30
C PRO A 65 -4.96 17.28 7.05
N ASP A 66 -4.55 18.45 7.55
CA ASP A 66 -3.36 18.63 8.38
C ASP A 66 -3.59 17.90 9.71
N ARG A 67 -3.46 16.57 9.69
CA ARG A 67 -3.61 15.72 10.86
C ARG A 67 -2.20 15.44 11.35
N PRO A 68 -1.82 15.93 12.54
CA PRO A 68 -0.58 15.52 13.16
C PRO A 68 -0.60 14.00 13.31
N LEU A 69 0.50 13.34 12.93
CA LEU A 69 0.76 11.97 13.34
C LEU A 69 0.83 12.00 14.88
N ALA A 70 -0.30 11.73 15.54
CA ALA A 70 -0.31 11.66 16.99
C ALA A 70 0.70 10.59 17.40
N PRO A 71 1.67 10.90 18.29
CA PRO A 71 2.50 9.85 18.85
C PRO A 71 1.56 8.87 19.55
N GLU A 72 1.50 7.63 19.05
CA GLU A 72 0.76 6.57 19.73
C GLU A 72 1.20 6.56 21.20
N ALA A 73 0.22 6.53 22.09
CA ALA A 73 0.44 6.44 23.52
C ALA A 73 1.30 5.21 23.81
N THR A 74 2.55 5.46 24.20
CA THR A 74 3.44 4.52 24.89
C THR A 74 2.75 4.10 26.21
N PRO A 75 2.85 2.82 26.63
CA PRO A 75 1.80 2.09 27.36
C PRO A 75 1.44 2.59 28.76
#